data_AF-A0A1Y2U4H5-F1
#
_entry.id   AF-A0A1Y2U4H5-F1
#
_cell.length_a   1.000
_cell.length_b   1.000
_cell.length_c   1.000
_cell.angle_alpha   90.00
_cell.angle_beta   90.00
_cell.angle_gamma   90.00
#
_symmetry.space_group_name_H-M   'P 1'
#
loop_
_entity.id
_entity.type
_entity.pdbx_description
1 polymer ?
#
loop_
_entity_poly.entity_id
_entity_poly.type
_entity_poly.pdbx_seq_one_letter_code
_entity_poly.pdbx_strand_id
1 'polypeptide(L)' 'MTPTGNTGKHVINGLSKLLEGSQYRILGLTRSLDSPISKKLSALPRVEMLEKDWTQIDAA' A
#
# COMPACT_ATOMS: atom_id res chain seq x y z
N MET A 1 2.06 9.42 -6.34
CA MET A 1 0.64 8.99 -6.19
C MET A 1 0.48 8.35 -4.82
N THR A 2 -0.58 8.63 -4.07
CA THR A 2 -0.76 8.06 -2.72
C THR A 2 -1.45 6.69 -2.77
N PRO A 3 -0.99 5.70 -1.99
CA PRO A 3 -1.63 4.38 -1.88
C PRO A 3 -3.11 4.42 -1.49
N THR A 4 -3.52 5.46 -0.75
CA THR A 4 -4.88 5.65 -0.26
C THR A 4 -5.82 6.35 -1.26
N GLY A 5 -5.29 6.93 -2.34
CA GLY A 5 -6.10 7.52 -3.41
C GLY A 5 -6.86 6.45 -4.20
N ASN A 6 -7.94 6.83 -4.89
CA ASN A 6 -8.76 5.88 -5.67
C ASN A 6 -7.96 5.10 -6.72
N THR A 7 -6.96 5.73 -7.32
CA THR A 7 -6.02 5.08 -8.25
C THR A 7 -5.06 4.14 -7.52
N GLY A 8 -4.55 4.53 -6.35
CA GLY A 8 -3.68 3.69 -5.53
C GLY A 8 -4.37 2.40 -5.08
N LYS A 9 -5.63 2.49 -4.67
CA LYS A 9 -6.46 1.32 -4.31
C LYS A 9 -6.64 0.34 -5.48
N HIS A 10 -6.93 0.84 -6.68
CA HIS A 10 -7.10 -0.01 -7.86
C HIS A 10 -5.82 -0.73 -8.24
N VAL A 11 -4.68 -0.03 -8.18
CA VAL A 11 -3.37 -0.61 -8.46
C VAL A 11 -3.02 -1.70 -7.44
N ILE A 12 -3.20 -1.44 -6.13
CA ILE A 12 -2.93 -2.42 -5.07
C ILE A 12 -3.81 -3.67 -5.25
N ASN A 13 -5.10 -3.49 -5.52
CA ASN A 13 -6.01 -4.62 -5.72
C ASN A 13 -5.67 -5.43 -6.98
N GLY A 14 -5.32 -4.76 -8.08
CA GLY A 14 -4.91 -5.44 -9.32
C GLY A 14 -3.59 -6.20 -9.18
N LEU A 15 -2.59 -5.56 -8.57
CA LEU A 15 -1.29 -6.18 -8.34
C LEU A 15 -1.37 -7.33 -7.33
N SER A 16 -2.18 -7.20 -6.27
CA SER A 16 -2.32 -8.26 -5.26
C SER A 16 -2.79 -9.58 -5.89
N LYS A 17 -3.72 -9.51 -6.85
CA LYS A 17 -4.20 -10.66 -7.63
C LYS A 17 -3.16 -11.19 -8.61
N LEU A 18 -2.45 -10.31 -9.32
CA LEU A 18 -1.41 -10.71 -10.27
C LEU A 18 -0.20 -11.36 -9.59
N LEU A 19 0.06 -11.01 -8.33
CA LEU A 19 1.17 -11.53 -7.54
C LEU A 19 0.80 -12.79 -6.75
N GLU A 20 -0.41 -13.35 -6.94
CA GLU A 20 -0.79 -14.65 -6.39
C GLU A 20 0.19 -15.75 -6.86
N GLY A 21 0.94 -16.31 -5.92
CA GLY A 21 1.96 -17.34 -6.19
C GLY A 21 3.39 -16.81 -6.41
N SER A 22 3.57 -15.50 -6.49
CA SER A 22 4.91 -14.89 -6.54
C SER A 22 5.55 -14.77 -5.16
N GLN A 23 6.86 -14.52 -5.09
CA GLN A 23 7.55 -14.20 -3.83
C GLN A 23 7.50 -12.69 -3.49
N TYR A 24 6.86 -11.88 -4.33
CA TYR A 24 6.82 -10.43 -4.17
C TYR A 24 5.65 -10.00 -3.28
N ARG A 25 5.85 -8.88 -2.58
CA ARG A 25 4.86 -8.24 -1.71
C ARG A 25 4.70 -6.77 -2.07
N ILE A 26 3.51 -6.22 -1.82
CA ILE A 26 3.17 -4.82 -2.07
C ILE A 26 3.32 -4.04 -0.76
N LEU A 27 4.18 -3.03 -0.76
CA LEU A 27 4.35 -2.12 0.37
C LEU A 27 3.57 -0.82 0.13
N GLY A 28 2.56 -0.56 0.95
CA GLY A 28 1.75 0.65 0.91
C GLY A 28 2.17 1.64 2.00
N LEU A 29 2.75 2.78 1.60
CA LEU A 29 3.11 3.85 2.54
C LEU A 29 1.91 4.76 2.84
N THR A 30 1.55 4.87 4.12
CA THR A 30 0.47 5.74 4.60
C THR A 30 1.00 6.68 5.70
N ARG A 31 0.37 7.84 5.88
CA ARG A 31 0.68 8.74 7.02
C ARG A 31 0.05 8.27 8.32
N SER A 32 -0.88 7.33 8.24
CA SER A 32 -1.54 6.74 9.41
C SER A 32 -2.00 5.33 9.07
N LEU A 33 -1.56 4.35 9.87
CA LEU A 33 -2.08 2.98 9.79
C LEU A 33 -3.50 2.85 10.32
N ASP A 34 -3.95 3.81 11.14
CA ASP A 34 -5.29 3.83 11.71
C ASP A 34 -6.39 4.25 10.74
N SER A 35 -6.01 4.78 9.58
CA SER A 35 -6.91 5.09 8.48
C SER A 35 -7.76 3.87 8.10
N PRO A 36 -9.10 4.01 7.96
CA PRO A 36 -9.97 2.93 7.49
C PRO A 36 -9.54 2.35 6.14
N ILE A 37 -8.89 3.15 5.30
CA ILE A 37 -8.37 2.71 4.00
C ILE A 37 -7.12 1.87 4.19
N SER A 38 -6.21 2.27 5.08
CA SER A 38 -5.01 1.50 5.39
C SER A 38 -5.38 0.12 5.92
N LYS A 39 -6.30 0.06 6.89
CA LYS A 39 -6.80 -1.21 7.47
C LYS A 39 -7.47 -2.12 6.43
N LYS A 40 -8.20 -1.53 5.46
CA LYS A 40 -8.80 -2.30 4.34
C LYS A 40 -7.75 -2.83 3.38
N LEU A 41 -6.71 -2.07 3.08
CA LEU A 41 -5.65 -2.48 2.15
C LEU A 41 -4.72 -3.52 2.78
N SER A 42 -4.41 -3.42 4.07
CA SER A 42 -3.60 -4.43 4.78
C SER A 42 -4.29 -5.79 4.92
N ALA A 43 -5.60 -5.86 4.73
CA ALA A 43 -6.35 -7.12 4.71
C ALA A 43 -6.21 -7.89 3.39
N LEU A 44 -5.66 -7.26 2.35
CA LEU A 44 -5.42 -7.91 1.06
C LEU A 44 -4.20 -8.82 1.14
N PRO A 45 -4.22 -9.98 0.44
CA PRO A 45 -3.10 -10.89 0.43
C PRO A 45 -1.86 -10.18 -0.13
N ARG A 46 -0.73 -10.39 0.55
CA ARG A 46 0.59 -9.85 0.14
C ARG A 46 0.68 -8.33 0.15
N VAL A 47 -0.23 -7.65 0.85
CA VAL A 47 -0.17 -6.19 1.05
C VAL A 47 0.24 -5.91 2.49
N GLU A 48 1.30 -5.13 2.65
CA GLU A 48 1.79 -4.64 3.93
C GLU A 48 1.72 -3.12 3.93
N MET A 49 0.96 -2.56 4.86
CA MET A 49 0.88 -1.11 5.04
C MET A 49 1.92 -0.68 6.05
N LEU A 50 2.70 0.34 5.73
CA LEU A 50 3.71 0.92 6.61
C LEU A 50 3.40 2.40 6.83
N GLU A 51 3.50 2.83 8.09
CA GLU A 51 3.42 4.24 8.41
C GLU A 51 4.73 4.92 8.01
N LYS A 52 4.66 5.83 7.04
CA LYS A 52 5.79 6.65 6.63
C LYS A 52 5.27 7.98 6.11
N ASP A 53 5.71 9.05 6.74
CA ASP A 53 5.44 10.39 6.22
C ASP A 53 6.33 10.66 5.00
N TRP A 54 5.70 11.09 3.90
CA TRP A 54 6.39 11.32 2.62
C TRP A 54 7.30 12.55 2.66
N THR A 55 7.15 13.40 3.68
CA THR A 55 8.02 14.56 3.95
C THR A 55 9.43 14.19 4.38
N GLN A 56 9.69 12.92 4.71
CA GLN A 56 11.01 12.40 5.08
C GLN A 56 11.73 11.65 3.94
N ILE A 57 11.21 11.71 2.71
CA ILE A 57 11.91 11.16 1.55
C ILE A 57 12.80 12.26 0.98
N ASP A 58 14.00 12.39 1.54
CA ASP A 58 15.07 13.15 0.90
C ASP A 58 15.54 12.38 -0.35
N ALA A 59 15.55 13.06 -1.48
CA ALA A 59 16.31 12.65 -2.66
C ALA A 59 17.77 13.09 -2.43
N ALA A 60 18.48 12.33 -1.61
CA ALA A 60 19.94 12.44 -1.52
C ALA A 60 20.60 11.64 -2.66
#